data_AF-A0A0G0ZEJ4-F1
#
_entry.id   AF-A0A0G0ZEJ4-F1
#
_cell.length_a   1.000
_cell.length_b   1.000
_cell.length_c   1.000
_cell.angle_alpha   90.00
_cell.angle_beta   90.00
_cell.angle_gamma   90.00
#
_symmetry.space_group_name_H-M   'P 1'
#
loop_
_entity.id
_entity.type
_entity.pdbx_description
1 polymer ?
#
loop_
_entity_poly.entity_id
_entity_poly.type
_entity_poly.pdbx_seq_one_letter_code
_entity_poly.pdbx_strand_id
1 'polypeptide(L)'
;MKEKLDEGDIISKAKISIKPGISLHEHNYLCTLCGGELLVQVLNKIARGEKIPVERQKEGLYYSWPGPEDVNVFLKKGFSLIHLQDLKLYFE
;
A
#
# COMPACT_ATOMS: atom_id res chain seq x y z
N MET A 1 -4.39 -5.37 -16.98
CA MET A 1 -4.25 -3.90 -16.84
C MET A 1 -5.26 -3.22 -17.75
N LYS A 2 -5.67 -1.99 -17.44
CA LYS A 2 -6.53 -1.15 -18.30
C LYS A 2 -5.74 0.08 -18.75
N GLU A 3 -6.29 0.87 -19.66
CA GLU A 3 -5.64 2.09 -20.18
C GLU A 3 -5.43 3.16 -19.09
N LYS A 4 -6.35 3.23 -18.13
CA LYS A 4 -6.26 4.14 -16.98
C LYS A 4 -5.46 3.51 -15.84
N LEU A 5 -4.69 4.35 -15.15
CA LEU A 5 -3.86 3.96 -14.01
C LEU A 5 -4.71 3.31 -12.92
N ASP A 6 -4.25 2.17 -12.42
CA ASP A 6 -4.80 1.46 -11.27
C ASP A 6 -6.30 1.12 -11.32
N GLU A 7 -6.96 1.11 -12.49
CA GLU A 7 -8.39 0.73 -12.67
C GLU A 7 -8.61 -0.75 -13.08
N GLY A 8 -7.56 -1.57 -13.03
CA GLY A 8 -7.64 -3.00 -13.33
C GLY A 8 -8.64 -3.74 -12.42
N ASP A 9 -9.11 -4.92 -12.83
CA ASP A 9 -9.96 -5.70 -11.93
C ASP A 9 -9.14 -6.24 -10.74
N ILE A 10 -9.74 -6.29 -9.56
CA ILE A 10 -9.11 -6.78 -8.34
C ILE A 10 -9.19 -8.30 -8.32
N ILE A 11 -8.04 -8.95 -8.11
CA ILE A 11 -7.92 -10.40 -8.04
C ILE A 11 -7.63 -10.93 -6.63
N SER A 12 -7.18 -10.05 -5.73
CA SER A 12 -6.98 -10.32 -4.31
C SER A 12 -6.91 -8.99 -3.55
N LYS A 13 -7.41 -8.96 -2.32
CA LYS A 13 -7.37 -7.80 -1.42
C LYS A 13 -7.46 -8.25 0.04
N ALA A 14 -6.92 -7.44 0.93
CA ALA A 14 -7.04 -7.61 2.36
C ALA A 14 -7.26 -6.25 3.03
N LYS A 15 -7.73 -6.27 4.28
CA LYS A 15 -7.86 -5.07 5.11
C LYS A 15 -6.69 -5.02 6.09
N ILE A 16 -6.06 -3.85 6.21
CA ILE A 16 -5.08 -3.57 7.25
C ILE A 16 -5.76 -2.81 8.38
N SER A 17 -5.63 -3.31 9.60
CA SER A 17 -6.16 -2.64 10.79
C SER A 17 -5.19 -1.56 11.25
N ILE A 18 -5.63 -0.30 11.23
CA ILE A 18 -4.88 0.84 11.74
C ILE A 18 -5.21 1.00 13.23
N LYS A 19 -4.21 0.87 14.10
CA LYS A 19 -4.35 1.07 15.54
C LYS A 19 -3.99 2.51 15.92
N PRO A 20 -4.56 3.08 17.01
CA PRO A 20 -4.11 4.37 17.52
C PRO A 20 -2.60 4.38 17.78
N GLY A 21 -1.91 5.42 17.31
CA GLY A 21 -0.47 5.58 17.51
C GLY A 21 0.43 4.86 16.50
N ILE A 22 -0.15 4.13 15.52
CA ILE A 22 0.65 3.57 14.41
C ILE A 22 1.29 4.70 13.60
N SER A 23 2.56 4.55 13.26
CA SER A 23 3.23 5.50 12.38
C SER A 23 2.97 5.22 10.92
N LEU A 24 3.18 6.23 10.08
CA LEU A 24 3.11 6.03 8.63
C LEU A 24 4.10 4.96 8.16
N HIS A 25 5.24 4.87 8.82
CA HIS A 25 6.26 3.91 8.50
C HIS A 25 5.81 2.47 8.81
N GLU A 26 5.30 2.23 10.02
CA GLU A 26 4.75 0.93 10.42
C GLU A 26 3.57 0.53 9.51
N HIS A 27 2.68 1.49 9.23
CA HIS A 27 1.57 1.28 8.31
C HIS A 27 2.05 0.83 6.92
N ASN A 28 3.07 1.51 6.36
CA ASN A 28 3.63 1.15 5.06
C ASN A 28 4.27 -0.24 5.10
N TYR A 29 5.01 -0.58 6.16
CA TYR A 29 5.58 -1.92 6.34
C TYR A 29 4.49 -3.01 6.33
N LEU A 30 3.41 -2.83 7.09
CA LEU A 30 2.29 -3.78 7.14
C LEU A 30 1.59 -3.93 5.78
N CYS A 31 1.39 -2.82 5.06
CA CYS A 31 0.84 -2.84 3.71
C CYS A 31 1.74 -3.62 2.74
N THR A 32 3.06 -3.39 2.78
CA THR A 32 4.02 -4.09 1.93
C THR A 32 4.07 -5.58 2.24
N LEU A 33 4.14 -5.96 3.52
CA LEU A 33 4.15 -7.36 3.95
C LEU A 33 2.89 -8.09 3.48
N CYS A 34 1.72 -7.54 3.78
CA CYS A 34 0.44 -8.11 3.35
C CYS A 34 0.33 -8.18 1.83
N GLY A 35 0.78 -7.16 1.10
CA GLY A 35 0.79 -7.15 -0.36
C GLY A 35 1.65 -8.27 -0.94
N GLY A 36 2.83 -8.51 -0.35
CA GLY A 36 3.72 -9.61 -0.73
C GLY A 36 3.08 -10.99 -0.50
N GLU A 37 2.43 -11.18 0.65
CA GLU A 37 1.72 -12.42 0.95
C GLU A 37 0.58 -12.69 -0.03
N LEU A 38 -0.23 -11.67 -0.33
CA LEU A 38 -1.31 -11.77 -1.31
C LEU A 38 -0.78 -12.13 -2.71
N LEU A 39 0.35 -11.56 -3.11
CA LEU A 39 1.00 -11.86 -4.38
C LEU A 39 1.40 -13.34 -4.45
N VAL A 40 2.10 -13.86 -3.43
CA VAL A 40 2.51 -15.26 -3.38
C VAL A 40 1.30 -16.20 -3.45
N GLN A 41 0.23 -15.89 -2.72
CA GLN A 41 -1.00 -16.67 -2.77
C GLN A 41 -1.61 -16.71 -4.17
N VAL A 42 -1.69 -15.57 -4.85
CA VAL A 42 -2.21 -15.46 -6.22
C VAL A 42 -1.33 -16.24 -7.20
N LEU A 43 0.00 -16.08 -7.13
CA LEU A 43 0.94 -16.80 -8.00
C LEU A 43 0.81 -18.31 -7.83
N ASN A 44 0.62 -18.80 -6.60
CA ASN A 44 0.40 -20.22 -6.33
C ASN A 44 -0.90 -20.75 -6.93
N LYS A 45 -1.97 -19.94 -7.00
CA LYS A 45 -3.22 -20.30 -7.69
C LYS A 45 -3.01 -20.37 -9.20
N ILE A 46 -2.30 -19.40 -9.77
CA ILE A 46 -1.94 -19.36 -11.20
C ILE A 46 -1.13 -20.60 -11.57
N ALA A 47 -0.10 -20.92 -10.79
CA ALA A 47 0.77 -22.08 -11.04
C ALA A 47 0.00 -23.42 -11.03
N ARG A 48 -1.08 -23.50 -10.25
CA ARG A 48 -1.97 -24.66 -10.18
C ARG A 48 -3.06 -24.67 -11.26
N GLY A 49 -3.13 -23.64 -12.11
CA GLY A 49 -4.20 -23.50 -13.11
C GLY A 49 -5.57 -23.20 -12.49
N GLU A 50 -5.63 -22.71 -11.25
CA GLU A 50 -6.88 -22.39 -10.59
C GLU A 50 -7.51 -21.14 -11.21
N LYS A 51 -8.85 -21.15 -11.35
CA LYS A 51 -9.59 -19.96 -11.77
C LYS A 51 -9.59 -18.94 -10.64
N ILE A 52 -9.08 -17.74 -10.90
CA ILE A 52 -9.08 -16.64 -9.94
C ILE A 52 -10.33 -15.79 -10.16
N PRO A 53 -11.20 -15.62 -9.15
CA PRO A 53 -12.34 -14.72 -9.24
C PRO A 53 -11.84 -13.27 -9.34
N VAL A 54 -12.51 -12.48 -10.17
CA VAL A 54 -12.19 -11.07 -10.38
C VAL A 54 -13.32 -10.18 -9.88
N GLU A 55 -12.98 -9.07 -9.25
CA GLU A 55 -13.91 -8.06 -8.75
C GLU A 55 -13.67 -6.74 -9.48
N ARG A 56 -14.73 -6.14 -10.02
CA ARG A 56 -14.63 -4.82 -10.66
C ARG A 56 -14.48 -3.73 -9.59
N GLN A 57 -13.47 -2.87 -9.75
CA GLN A 57 -13.33 -1.66 -8.93
C GLN A 57 -14.52 -0.71 -9.11
N LYS A 58 -15.01 -0.12 -8.02
CA LYS A 58 -16.21 0.74 -8.00
C LYS A 58 -15.90 2.20 -7.64
N GLU A 59 -15.08 2.41 -6.62
CA GLU A 59 -14.83 3.72 -6.03
C GLU A 59 -13.41 3.79 -5.43
N GLY A 60 -12.87 5.00 -5.31
CA GLY A 60 -11.54 5.24 -4.77
C GLY A 60 -11.11 6.70 -4.91
N LEU A 61 -10.01 7.04 -4.24
CA LEU A 61 -9.32 8.31 -4.41
C LEU A 61 -8.03 8.07 -5.19
N TYR A 62 -7.70 8.99 -6.08
CA TYR A 62 -6.43 8.99 -6.81
C TYR A 62 -5.60 10.19 -6.36
N TYR A 63 -4.33 9.93 -6.06
CA TYR A 63 -3.35 10.96 -5.72
C TYR A 63 -2.25 10.93 -6.78
N SER A 64 -2.02 12.07 -7.44
CA SER A 64 -0.94 12.18 -8.42
C SER A 64 0.42 12.27 -7.73
N TRP A 65 1.49 12.16 -8.51
CA TRP A 65 2.81 12.53 -8.05
C TRP A 65 2.82 13.98 -7.52
N PRO A 66 3.50 14.27 -6.40
CA PRO A 66 3.53 15.61 -5.82
C PRO A 66 4.10 16.64 -6.80
N GLY A 67 3.49 17.83 -6.81
CA GLY A 67 4.00 19.00 -7.52
C GLY A 67 5.06 19.76 -6.71
N PRO A 68 5.68 20.80 -7.30
CA PRO A 68 6.65 21.65 -6.62
C PRO A 68 6.13 22.25 -5.30
N GLU A 69 4.86 22.64 -5.24
CA GLU A 69 4.21 23.21 -4.07
C GLU A 69 4.09 22.20 -2.92
N ASP A 70 3.73 20.95 -3.24
CA ASP A 70 3.62 19.86 -2.26
C ASP A 70 4.98 19.56 -1.61
N VAL A 71 6.04 19.57 -2.42
CA VAL A 71 7.43 19.40 -1.95
C VAL A 71 7.83 20.57 -1.05
N ASN A 72 7.50 21.81 -1.42
CA ASN A 72 7.79 22.98 -0.59
C ASN A 72 7.08 22.90 0.77
N VAL A 73 5.84 22.41 0.81
CA VAL A 73 5.11 22.19 2.07
C VAL A 73 5.75 21.08 2.89
N PHE A 74 6.14 19.97 2.26
CA PHE A 74 6.87 18.87 2.92
C PHE A 74 8.15 19.37 3.58
N LEU A 75 8.99 20.10 2.85
CA LEU A 75 10.26 20.63 3.35
C LEU A 75 10.06 21.59 4.53
N LYS A 76 9.01 22.44 4.49
CA LYS A 76 8.66 23.33 5.60
C LYS A 76 8.26 22.59 6.87
N LYS A 77 7.68 21.38 6.76
CA LYS A 77 7.33 20.55 7.93
C LYS A 77 8.55 19.86 8.56
N GLY A 78 9.70 19.82 7.87
CA GLY A 78 10.94 19.19 8.35
C GLY A 78 10.82 17.66 8.51
N PHE A 79 11.79 17.03 9.19
CA PHE A 79 11.84 15.59 9.47
C PHE A 79 10.77 15.09 10.47
N SER A 80 9.72 15.87 10.72
CA SER A 80 8.65 15.52 11.68
C SER A 80 7.77 14.35 11.25
N LEU A 81 8.00 13.78 10.06
CA LEU A 81 7.22 12.68 9.48
C LEU A 81 7.69 11.28 9.89
N ILE A 82 8.87 11.17 10.50
CA ILE A 82 9.41 9.92 11.05
C ILE A 82 9.73 10.17 12.52
N HIS A 83 9.03 9.48 13.42
CA HIS A 83 9.34 9.52 14.84
C HIS A 83 10.42 8.49 15.18
N LEU A 84 11.27 8.78 16.16
CA LEU A 84 12.36 7.90 16.58
C LEU A 84 11.89 6.48 16.97
N GLN A 85 10.65 6.36 17.45
CA GLN A 85 10.00 5.10 17.77
C GLN A 85 9.76 4.20 16.53
N ASP A 86 9.66 4.78 15.34
CA ASP A 86 9.39 4.07 14.09
C ASP A 86 10.57 3.22 13.62
N LEU A 87 11.77 3.55 14.12
CA LEU A 87 13.00 2.84 13.79
C LEU A 87 13.14 1.50 14.54
N LYS A 88 12.35 1.28 15.60
CA LYS A 88 12.41 0.04 16.40
C LYS A 88 11.98 -1.21 15.61
N LEU A 89 11.18 -1.03 14.56
CA LEU A 89 10.66 -2.11 13.70
C LEU A 89 11.75 -2.88 12.91
N TYR A 90 12.98 -2.34 12.85
CA TYR A 90 14.09 -2.94 12.11
C TYR A 90 15.08 -3.74 12.97
N PHE A 91 14.88 -3.74 14.29
CA PHE A 91 15.82 -4.32 15.25
C PHE A 91 15.18 -5.41 16.13
N GLU A 92 13.97 -5.83 15.79
CA GLU A 92 13.32 -7.06 16.28
C GLU A 92 13.41 -8.15 15.21
#